data_AF-A0A349CYH5-F1
#
_entry.id   AF-A0A349CYH5-F1
#
_cell.length_a   1.000
_cell.length_b   1.000
_cell.length_c   1.000
_cell.angle_alpha   90.00
_cell.angle_beta   90.00
_cell.angle_gamma   90.00
#
_symmetry.space_group_name_H-M   'P 1'
#
loop_
_entity.id
_entity.type
_entity.pdbx_description
1 polymer ?
#
loop_
_entity_poly.entity_id
_entity_poly.type
_entity_poly.pdbx_seq_one_letter_code
_entity_poly.pdbx_strand_id
1 'polypeptide(L)'
;VALALAAADVERDDVVADYARTEALLPEWRSTSVVAHLRRLHPHARHLEDLASKSPASVMADLLADIDRRYGSAGDYLRAHGMTDDEVHEVKRVLVTAR
;
A
#
# COMPACT_ATOMS: atom_id res chain seq x y z
N VAL A 1 -5.76 1.38 -1.61
CA VAL A 1 -5.31 1.89 -2.93
C VAL A 1 -4.46 0.86 -3.65
N ALA A 2 -3.26 0.52 -3.15
CA ALA A 2 -2.33 -0.41 -3.82
C ALA A 2 -2.97 -1.74 -4.28
N LEU A 3 -3.74 -2.43 -3.42
CA LEU A 3 -4.44 -3.67 -3.80
C LEU A 3 -5.48 -3.48 -4.90
N ALA A 4 -6.17 -2.34 -4.94
CA ALA A 4 -7.16 -2.05 -5.96
C ALA A 4 -6.49 -1.77 -7.32
N LEU A 5 -5.37 -1.03 -7.32
CA LEU A 5 -4.56 -0.81 -8.52
C LEU A 5 -3.97 -2.14 -9.03
N ALA A 6 -3.42 -2.97 -8.15
CA ALA A 6 -2.89 -4.27 -8.51
C ALA A 6 -3.99 -5.23 -9.03
N ALA A 7 -5.19 -5.21 -8.44
CA ALA A 7 -6.33 -5.99 -8.93
C ALA A 7 -6.91 -5.46 -10.26
N ALA A 8 -6.62 -4.20 -10.59
CA ALA A 8 -6.94 -3.59 -11.87
C ALA A 8 -5.86 -3.81 -12.94
N ASP A 9 -4.87 -4.68 -12.67
CA ASP A 9 -3.72 -4.97 -13.55
C ASP A 9 -2.82 -3.76 -13.85
N VAL A 10 -2.70 -2.82 -12.91
CA VAL A 10 -1.65 -1.79 -12.96
C VAL A 10 -0.30 -2.45 -12.69
N GLU A 11 0.73 -2.05 -13.45
CA GLU A 11 2.08 -2.58 -13.32
C GLU A 11 2.62 -2.45 -11.89
N ARG A 12 3.31 -3.48 -11.42
CA ARG A 12 3.81 -3.56 -10.03
C ARG A 12 4.68 -2.36 -9.67
N ASP A 13 5.58 -1.98 -10.57
CA ASP A 13 6.49 -0.87 -10.34
C ASP A 13 5.76 0.46 -10.20
N ASP A 14 4.65 0.65 -10.94
CA ASP A 14 3.80 1.85 -10.83
C ASP A 14 3.04 1.89 -9.50
N VAL A 15 2.53 0.75 -9.04
CA VAL A 15 1.87 0.65 -7.71
C VAL A 15 2.86 0.94 -6.59
N VAL A 16 4.07 0.41 -6.67
CA VAL A 16 5.14 0.63 -5.68
C VAL A 16 5.59 2.10 -5.70
N ALA A 17 5.75 2.70 -6.88
CA ALA A 17 6.11 4.10 -7.03
C ALA A 17 5.01 5.02 -6.46
N ASP A 18 3.73 4.71 -6.72
CA ASP A 18 2.62 5.47 -6.15
C ASP A 18 2.62 5.42 -4.63
N TYR A 19 2.79 4.23 -4.05
CA TYR A 19 2.93 4.06 -2.60
C TYR A 19 4.10 4.86 -2.04
N ALA A 20 5.28 4.78 -2.67
CA ALA A 20 6.49 5.45 -2.20
C ALA A 20 6.35 6.98 -2.18
N ARG A 21 5.53 7.57 -3.05
CA ARG A 21 5.25 9.01 -3.03
C ARG A 21 4.42 9.46 -1.83
N THR A 22 3.74 8.55 -1.13
CA THR A 22 2.82 8.89 -0.04
C THR A 22 3.49 9.71 1.06
N GLU A 23 4.75 9.40 1.41
CA GLU A 23 5.48 10.16 2.43
C GLU A 23 5.73 11.62 2.02
N ALA A 24 5.98 11.87 0.73
CA ALA A 24 6.24 13.20 0.18
C ALA A 24 4.98 14.06 0.07
N LEU A 25 3.79 13.46 0.14
CA LEU A 25 2.51 14.18 0.15
C LEU A 25 2.18 14.77 1.53
N LEU A 26 2.91 14.37 2.58
CA LEU A 26 2.76 14.93 3.92
C LEU A 26 3.77 16.06 4.12
N PRO A 27 3.36 17.22 4.69
CA PRO A 27 4.31 18.25 5.06
C PRO A 27 5.36 17.69 6.03
N GLU A 28 6.64 17.99 5.79
CA GLU A 28 7.77 17.49 6.59
C GLU A 28 7.57 17.70 8.10
N TRP A 29 7.06 18.87 8.49
CA TRP A 29 6.78 19.22 9.89
C TRP A 29 5.83 18.23 10.58
N ARG A 30 4.90 17.63 9.84
CA ARG A 30 3.95 16.63 10.35
C ARG A 30 4.68 15.34 10.70
N SER A 31 5.54 14.85 9.80
CA SER A 31 6.35 13.66 10.02
C SER A 31 7.26 13.82 11.24
N THR A 32 7.98 14.95 11.35
CA THR A 32 8.81 15.25 12.52
C THR A 32 8.02 15.31 13.82
N SER A 33 6.84 15.95 13.79
CA SER A 33 5.98 16.09 14.98
C SER A 33 5.43 14.75 15.47
N VAL A 34 5.00 13.88 14.55
CA VAL A 34 4.48 12.54 14.84
C VAL A 34 5.59 11.66 15.42
N VAL A 35 6.78 11.63 14.79
CA VAL A 35 7.92 10.84 15.27
C VAL A 35 8.39 11.31 16.65
N ALA A 36 8.47 12.62 16.87
CA ALA A 36 8.82 13.18 18.17
C ALA A 36 7.81 12.83 19.27
N HIS A 37 6.51 12.82 18.93
CA HIS A 37 5.46 12.42 19.86
C HIS A 37 5.56 10.92 20.22
N LEU A 38 5.72 10.06 19.21
CA LEU A 38 5.82 8.62 19.41
C LEU A 38 7.08 8.21 20.18
N ARG A 39 8.22 8.88 19.96
CA ARG A 39 9.44 8.65 20.75
C ARG A 39 9.25 8.95 22.24
N ARG A 40 8.39 9.93 22.60
CA ARG A 40 8.06 10.20 24.01
C ARG A 40 7.20 9.09 24.62
N LEU A 41 6.25 8.55 23.87
CA LEU A 41 5.34 7.49 24.33
C LEU A 41 6.00 6.11 24.37
N HIS A 42 6.93 5.84 23.44
CA HIS A 42 7.58 4.54 23.29
C HIS A 42 9.11 4.68 23.13
N PRO A 43 9.84 5.03 24.21
CA PRO A 43 11.27 5.36 24.12
C PRO A 43 12.17 4.22 23.62
N HIS A 44 11.72 2.97 23.74
CA HIS A 44 12.47 1.78 23.35
C HIS A 44 12.12 1.25 21.96
N ALA A 45 11.14 1.84 21.26
CA ALA A 45 10.71 1.35 19.96
C ALA A 45 11.70 1.80 18.87
N ARG A 46 12.38 0.82 18.25
CA ARG A 46 13.51 1.04 17.33
C ARG A 46 13.12 1.51 15.93
N HIS A 47 11.92 1.14 15.47
CA HIS A 47 11.47 1.35 14.08
C HIS A 47 10.34 2.39 13.96
N LEU A 48 10.14 3.23 14.98
CA LEU A 48 9.04 4.20 15.03
C LEU A 48 8.99 5.12 13.82
N GLU A 49 10.15 5.56 13.34
CA GLU A 49 10.22 6.51 12.23
C GLU A 49 9.74 5.88 10.93
N ASP A 50 10.23 4.67 10.64
CA ASP A 50 9.87 3.94 9.43
C ASP A 50 8.38 3.54 9.45
N LEU A 51 7.87 3.07 10.59
CA LEU A 51 6.46 2.68 10.76
C LEU A 51 5.48 3.86 10.72
N ALA A 52 5.86 5.01 11.28
CA ALA A 52 4.91 6.10 11.51
C ALA A 52 4.93 7.18 10.43
N SER A 53 6.01 7.26 9.63
CA SER A 53 6.20 8.40 8.73
C SER A 53 6.71 8.06 7.34
N LYS A 54 7.18 6.83 7.10
CA LYS A 54 7.75 6.45 5.81
C LYS A 54 6.81 5.57 5.01
N SER A 55 7.03 5.54 3.71
CA SER A 55 6.38 4.60 2.79
C SER A 55 7.44 3.86 1.97
N PRO A 56 8.22 2.95 2.58
CA PRO A 56 9.36 2.34 1.90
C PRO A 56 8.90 1.44 0.74
N ALA A 57 9.40 1.71 -0.46
CA ALA A 57 9.07 0.96 -1.67
C ALA A 57 9.24 -0.56 -1.51
N SER A 58 10.30 -0.99 -0.81
CA SER A 58 10.60 -2.40 -0.58
C SER A 58 9.50 -3.12 0.21
N VAL A 59 8.89 -2.45 1.19
CA VAL A 59 7.80 -3.04 2.00
C VAL A 59 6.58 -3.33 1.13
N MET A 60 6.23 -2.41 0.22
CA MET A 60 5.12 -2.63 -0.71
C MET A 60 5.45 -3.71 -1.73
N ALA A 61 6.68 -3.73 -2.26
CA ALA A 61 7.11 -4.79 -3.17
C ALA A 61 7.05 -6.17 -2.52
N ASP A 62 7.54 -6.31 -1.29
CA ASP A 62 7.52 -7.56 -0.53
C ASP A 62 6.09 -8.02 -0.21
N LEU A 63 5.20 -7.08 0.14
CA LEU A 63 3.79 -7.37 0.38
C LEU A 63 3.10 -7.92 -0.88
N LEU A 64 3.28 -7.26 -2.03
CA LEU A 64 2.68 -7.70 -3.29
C LEU A 64 3.25 -9.06 -3.72
N ALA A 65 4.55 -9.31 -3.53
CA ALA A 65 5.16 -10.59 -3.80
C ALA A 65 4.66 -11.72 -2.88
N ASP A 66 4.38 -11.41 -1.60
CA ASP A 66 3.77 -12.36 -0.67
C ASP A 66 2.32 -12.70 -1.06
N ILE A 67 1.56 -11.71 -1.54
CA ILE A 67 0.20 -11.91 -2.05
C ILE A 67 0.21 -12.83 -3.27
N ASP A 68 1.06 -12.55 -4.27
CA ASP A 68 1.20 -13.41 -5.45
C ASP A 68 1.55 -14.84 -5.04
N ARG A 69 2.50 -15.01 -4.11
CA ARG A 69 2.92 -16.33 -3.65
C ARG A 69 1.80 -17.11 -2.96
N ARG A 70 0.95 -16.45 -2.18
CA ARG A 70 -0.08 -17.11 -1.36
C ARG A 70 -1.41 -17.30 -2.09
N TYR A 71 -1.75 -16.37 -2.97
CA TYR A 71 -3.09 -16.29 -3.58
C TYR A 71 -3.06 -16.34 -5.10
N GLY A 72 -1.89 -16.14 -5.73
CA GLY A 72 -1.73 -16.10 -7.19
C GLY A 72 -1.81 -14.69 -7.77
N SER A 73 -2.70 -13.85 -7.24
CA SER A 73 -2.83 -12.45 -7.65
C SER A 73 -3.50 -11.58 -6.58
N ALA A 74 -3.44 -10.26 -6.74
CA ALA A 74 -4.21 -9.33 -5.92
C ALA A 74 -5.73 -9.52 -6.07
N GLY A 75 -6.21 -9.86 -7.28
CA GLY A 75 -7.62 -10.17 -7.50
C GLY A 75 -8.06 -11.43 -6.73
N ASP A 76 -7.25 -12.48 -6.75
CA ASP A 76 -7.52 -13.72 -6.02
C ASP A 76 -7.44 -13.54 -4.51
N TYR A 77 -6.53 -12.68 -4.05
CA TYR A 77 -6.53 -12.24 -2.65
C TYR A 77 -7.87 -11.60 -2.28
N LEU A 78 -8.38 -10.66 -3.06
CA LEU A 78 -9.66 -10.00 -2.76
C LEU A 78 -10.84 -10.99 -2.76
N ARG A 79 -10.86 -11.96 -3.68
CA ARG A 79 -11.85 -13.04 -3.70
C ARG A 79 -11.79 -13.90 -2.45
N ALA A 80 -10.58 -14.32 -2.06
CA ALA A 80 -10.36 -15.12 -0.86
C ALA A 80 -10.83 -14.39 0.42
N HIS A 81 -10.92 -13.06 0.38
CA HIS A 81 -11.38 -12.21 1.47
C HIS A 81 -12.79 -11.64 1.27
N GLY A 82 -13.59 -12.24 0.37
CA GLY A 82 -15.05 -12.06 0.32
C GLY A 82 -15.57 -11.13 -0.78
N MET A 83 -14.71 -10.61 -1.66
CA MET A 83 -15.19 -9.93 -2.87
C MET A 83 -15.70 -10.95 -3.90
N THR A 84 -16.81 -10.64 -4.55
CA THR A 84 -17.34 -11.43 -5.65
C THR A 84 -16.55 -11.20 -6.94
N ASP A 85 -16.69 -12.12 -7.90
CA ASP A 85 -16.09 -11.97 -9.22
C ASP A 85 -16.55 -10.69 -9.93
N ASP A 86 -17.82 -10.35 -9.80
CA ASP A 86 -18.41 -9.14 -10.38
C ASP A 86 -17.80 -7.87 -9.77
N GLU A 87 -17.61 -7.84 -8.44
CA GLU A 87 -16.98 -6.69 -7.77
C GLU A 87 -15.51 -6.52 -8.16
N VAL A 88 -14.74 -7.61 -8.27
CA VAL A 88 -13.34 -7.55 -8.71
C VAL A 88 -13.25 -7.10 -10.18
N HIS A 89 -14.14 -7.60 -11.04
CA HIS A 89 -14.22 -7.16 -12.44
C HIS A 89 -14.58 -5.68 -12.55
N GLU A 90 -15.51 -5.22 -11.71
CA GLU A 90 -15.97 -3.83 -11.68
C GLU A 90 -14.86 -2.87 -11.25
N VAL A 91 -14.04 -3.24 -10.26
CA VAL A 91 -12.85 -2.46 -9.86
C VAL A 91 -11.93 -2.23 -11.06
N LYS A 92 -11.60 -3.30 -11.80
CA LYS A 92 -10.76 -3.22 -12.99
C LYS A 92 -11.38 -2.31 -14.06
N ARG A 93 -12.67 -2.52 -14.33
CA ARG A 93 -13.41 -1.73 -15.33
C ARG A 93 -13.36 -0.25 -14.97
N VAL A 94 -13.80 0.14 -13.77
CA VAL A 94 -13.91 1.54 -13.36
C VAL A 94 -12.56 2.23 -13.33
N LEU A 95 -11.50 1.60 -12.83
CA LEU A 95 -10.21 2.26 -12.66
C LEU A 95 -9.42 2.43 -13.97
N VAL A 96 -9.59 1.52 -14.94
CA VAL A 96 -8.82 1.55 -16.21
C VAL A 96 -9.59 2.20 -17.35
N THR A 97 -10.93 2.21 -17.30
CA THR A 97 -11.76 2.89 -18.31
C THR A 97 -12.27 4.27 -17.88
N ALA A 98 -11.99 4.71 -16.65
CA ALA A 98 -12.20 6.11 -16.26
C ALA A 98 -11.26 7.01 -17.08
N ARG A 99 -11.84 7.66 -18.09
CA ARG A 99 -11.20 8.67 -18.94
C ARG A 99 -11.74 10.05 -18.60
#